data_AF-A0A8J3KK92-F1
#
_entry.id   AF-A0A8J3KK92-F1
#
_cell.length_a   1.000
_cell.length_b   1.000
_cell.length_c   1.000
_cell.angle_alpha   90.00
_cell.angle_beta   90.00
_cell.angle_gamma   90.00
#
_symmetry.space_group_name_H-M   'P 1'
#
loop_
_entity.id
_entity.type
_entity.pdbx_description
1 polymer ?
#
loop_
_entity_poly.entity_id
_entity_poly.type
_entity_poly.pdbx_seq_one_letter_code
_entity_poly.pdbx_strand_id
1 'polypeptide(L)'
;MRSLTTEQFGVYARRQIAAADDILGRHGRLRGDLCGCGRLWPCPVVATCVQMREHFLARLALIEATTRLPVVSPGRVQAPAAKAAAWRLGTHECRGEPGTGHRRAGRGRVLDVLRAGLSRVLGPDGRFRIR
;
A
#
# COMPACT_ATOMS: atom_id res chain seq x y z
N MET A 1 10.02 5.75 18.57
CA MET A 1 9.84 6.18 17.17
C MET A 1 8.69 7.16 17.09
N ARG A 2 8.92 8.39 16.61
CA ARG A 2 7.84 9.37 16.40
C ARG A 2 7.13 9.06 15.08
N SER A 3 5.82 9.21 15.06
CA SER A 3 4.99 9.02 13.87
C SER A 3 4.65 10.39 13.27
N LEU A 4 4.67 10.51 11.94
CA LEU A 4 4.28 11.74 11.25
C LEU A 4 2.82 11.66 10.77
N THR A 5 2.12 12.79 10.82
CA THR A 5 0.86 12.97 10.09
C THR A 5 1.12 12.97 8.58
N THR A 6 0.08 12.76 7.77
CA THR A 6 0.16 12.83 6.31
C THR A 6 0.72 14.17 5.82
N GLU A 7 0.29 15.27 6.43
CA GLU A 7 0.77 16.62 6.09
C GLU A 7 2.25 16.80 6.45
N GLN A 8 2.65 16.41 7.66
CA GLN A 8 4.04 16.45 8.11
C GLN A 8 4.94 15.59 7.20
N PHE A 9 4.47 14.40 6.83
CA PHE A 9 5.16 13.54 5.87
C PHE A 9 5.28 14.21 4.50
N GLY A 10 4.22 14.86 4.01
CA GLY A 10 4.26 15.57 2.73
C GLY A 10 5.30 16.69 2.69
N VAL A 11 5.38 17.50 3.74
CA VAL A 11 6.42 18.55 3.88
C VAL A 11 7.81 17.93 3.92
N TYR A 12 8.01 16.86 4.69
CA TYR A 12 9.28 16.15 4.78
C TYR A 12 9.70 15.56 3.43
N ALA A 13 8.80 14.85 2.74
CA ALA A 13 9.06 14.23 1.46
C ALA A 13 9.48 15.25 0.39
N ARG A 14 8.78 16.40 0.30
CA ARG A 14 9.17 17.48 -0.62
C ARG A 14 10.56 18.05 -0.33
N ARG A 15 10.93 18.20 0.94
CA ARG A 15 12.29 18.62 1.33
C ARG A 15 13.35 17.59 0.95
N GLN A 16 13.06 16.30 1.12
CA GLN A 16 13.97 15.23 0.71
C GLN A 16 14.15 15.20 -0.81
N ILE A 17 13.08 15.36 -1.59
CA ILE A 17 13.14 15.44 -3.05
C ILE A 17 13.99 16.63 -3.49
N ALA A 18 13.72 17.83 -2.96
CA ALA A 18 14.50 19.04 -3.29
C ALA A 18 15.99 18.87 -2.97
N ALA A 19 16.32 18.30 -1.81
CA ALA A 19 17.70 18.00 -1.45
C ALA A 19 18.34 16.96 -2.41
N ALA A 20 17.58 15.96 -2.86
CA ALA A 20 18.04 15.00 -3.86
C ALA A 20 18.36 15.70 -5.19
N ASP A 21 17.43 16.55 -5.66
CA ASP A 21 17.56 17.30 -6.91
C ASP A 21 18.78 18.24 -6.86
N ASP A 22 19.00 18.93 -5.74
CA ASP A 22 20.18 19.79 -5.53
C ASP A 22 21.51 19.01 -5.56
N ILE A 23 21.52 17.77 -5.07
CA ILE A 23 22.69 16.89 -5.15
C ILE A 23 22.86 16.43 -6.59
N LEU A 24 21.81 15.93 -7.24
CA LEU A 24 21.85 15.42 -8.60
C LEU A 24 22.30 16.50 -9.60
N GLY A 25 21.87 17.75 -9.43
CA GLY A 25 22.28 18.87 -10.29
C GLY A 25 23.78 19.18 -10.25
N ARG A 26 24.49 18.78 -9.18
CA ARG A 26 25.96 18.91 -9.05
C ARG A 26 26.71 17.68 -9.54
N HIS A 27 26.01 16.60 -9.86
CA HIS A 27 26.61 15.34 -10.27
C HIS A 27 26.41 15.12 -11.78
N GLY A 28 27.51 15.10 -12.51
CA GLY A 28 27.55 14.70 -13.92
C GLY A 28 28.80 13.88 -14.20
N ARG A 29 28.79 13.16 -15.32
CA ARG A 29 29.98 12.48 -15.83
C ARG A 29 30.95 13.53 -16.38
N LEU A 30 32.12 13.62 -15.77
CA LEU A 30 33.26 14.40 -16.23
C LEU A 30 34.17 13.53 -17.12
N ARG A 31 35.24 14.13 -17.66
CA ARG A 31 36.26 13.38 -18.41
C ARG A 31 36.95 12.35 -17.49
N GLY A 32 37.31 11.20 -18.07
CA GLY A 32 38.06 10.14 -17.35
C GLY A 32 37.23 9.34 -16.36
N ASP A 33 35.94 9.17 -16.62
CA ASP A 33 35.00 8.38 -15.79
C ASP A 33 34.90 8.84 -14.34
N LEU A 34 35.15 10.11 -14.08
CA LEU A 34 34.90 10.73 -12.78
C LEU A 34 33.55 11.43 -12.77
N CYS A 35 32.91 11.43 -11.61
CA CYS A 35 31.74 12.24 -11.32
C CYS A 35 32.18 13.61 -10.82
N GLY A 36 31.29 14.62 -10.92
CA GLY A 36 31.49 15.94 -10.30
C GLY A 36 31.89 15.94 -8.81
N CYS A 37 31.62 14.85 -8.08
CA CYS A 37 32.04 14.69 -6.68
C CYS A 37 33.40 13.98 -6.50
N GLY A 38 34.16 13.74 -7.57
CA GLY A 38 35.48 13.09 -7.55
C GLY A 38 35.48 11.55 -7.46
N ARG A 39 34.31 10.90 -7.44
CA ARG A 39 34.20 9.43 -7.44
C ARG A 39 34.11 8.88 -8.86
N LEU A 40 34.43 7.59 -9.05
CA LEU A 40 34.24 6.91 -10.33
C LEU A 40 32.76 6.86 -10.73
N TRP A 41 32.53 6.88 -12.03
CA TRP A 41 31.24 6.71 -12.68
C TRP A 41 30.97 5.22 -12.95
N PRO A 42 29.79 4.66 -12.64
CA PRO A 42 28.61 5.32 -12.10
C PRO A 42 28.75 5.74 -10.63
N CYS A 43 28.34 6.97 -10.32
CA CYS A 43 28.50 7.52 -8.99
C CYS A 43 27.49 6.90 -8.01
N PRO A 44 27.93 6.29 -6.88
CA PRO A 44 27.01 5.69 -5.91
C PRO A 44 26.11 6.73 -5.22
N VAL A 45 26.55 7.99 -5.12
CA VAL A 45 25.71 9.09 -4.59
C VAL A 45 24.54 9.36 -5.53
N VAL A 46 24.78 9.40 -6.85
CA VAL A 46 23.71 9.58 -7.84
C VAL A 46 22.70 8.44 -7.72
N ALA A 47 23.17 7.19 -7.64
CA ALA A 47 22.29 6.04 -7.50
C ALA A 47 21.41 6.13 -6.24
N THR A 48 21.98 6.48 -5.09
CA THR A 48 21.24 6.64 -3.83
C THR A 48 20.25 7.81 -3.90
N CYS A 49 20.65 8.95 -4.45
CA CYS A 49 19.77 10.12 -4.59
C CYS A 49 18.60 9.85 -5.52
N VAL A 50 18.82 9.15 -6.65
CA VAL A 50 17.74 8.72 -7.56
C VAL A 50 16.76 7.79 -6.83
N GLN A 51 17.25 6.75 -6.15
CA GLN A 51 16.37 5.82 -5.41
C GLN A 51 15.57 6.53 -4.32
N MET A 52 16.20 7.45 -3.58
CA MET A 52 15.52 8.22 -2.53
C MET A 52 14.45 9.15 -3.11
N ARG A 53 14.77 9.84 -4.21
CA ARG A 53 13.84 10.72 -4.92
C ARG A 53 12.62 9.95 -5.42
N GLU A 54 12.83 8.82 -6.09
CA GLU A 54 11.77 7.93 -6.57
C GLU A 54 10.91 7.41 -5.43
N HIS A 55 11.52 7.02 -4.30
CA HIS A 55 10.81 6.57 -3.12
C HIS A 55 9.81 7.61 -2.61
N PHE A 56 10.23 8.86 -2.45
CA PHE A 56 9.35 9.92 -1.95
C PHE A 56 8.32 10.38 -2.97
N LEU A 57 8.67 10.43 -4.25
CA LEU A 57 7.71 10.71 -5.33
C LEU A 57 6.58 9.67 -5.34
N ALA A 58 6.93 8.39 -5.29
CA ALA A 58 5.93 7.32 -5.24
C ALA A 58 5.01 7.43 -4.01
N ARG A 59 5.58 7.77 -2.85
CA ARG A 59 4.77 7.94 -1.62
C ARG A 59 3.87 9.17 -1.64
N LEU A 60 4.33 10.29 -2.21
CA LEU A 60 3.50 11.47 -2.41
C LEU A 60 2.34 11.18 -3.36
N ALA A 61 2.62 10.51 -4.49
CA ALA A 61 1.59 10.12 -5.44
C ALA A 61 0.50 9.25 -4.80
N LEU A 62 0.87 8.33 -3.91
CA LEU A 62 -0.11 7.53 -3.15
C LEU A 62 -0.99 8.39 -2.23
N ILE A 63 -0.41 9.35 -1.53
CA ILE A 63 -1.16 10.25 -0.63
C ILE A 63 -2.15 11.10 -1.43
N GLU A 64 -1.69 11.66 -2.56
CA GLU A 64 -2.50 12.50 -3.44
C GLU A 64 -3.62 11.71 -4.10
N ALA A 65 -3.37 10.46 -4.48
CA ALA A 65 -4.37 9.56 -5.06
C ALA A 65 -5.41 9.08 -4.03
N THR A 66 -5.07 9.04 -2.74
CA THR A 66 -6.02 8.60 -1.70
C THR A 66 -6.98 9.73 -1.29
N THR A 67 -8.15 9.78 -1.93
CA THR A 67 -9.28 10.58 -1.43
C THR A 67 -9.89 9.92 -0.19
N ARG A 68 -10.15 10.70 0.87
CA ARG A 68 -10.90 10.20 2.03
C ARG A 68 -12.34 9.93 1.60
N LEU A 69 -12.73 8.65 1.57
CA LEU A 69 -14.12 8.28 1.39
C LEU A 69 -14.91 8.61 2.65
N PRO A 70 -16.14 9.14 2.54
CA PRO A 70 -17.00 9.35 3.69
C PRO A 70 -17.24 8.01 4.38
N VAL A 71 -17.13 7.99 5.70
CA VAL A 71 -17.46 6.81 6.50
C VAL A 71 -18.97 6.64 6.45
N VAL A 72 -19.44 5.72 5.60
CA VAL A 72 -20.83 5.28 5.65
C VAL A 72 -20.93 4.31 6.82
N SER A 73 -21.47 4.78 7.95
CA SER A 73 -21.92 3.84 8.98
C SER A 73 -22.94 2.91 8.32
N PRO A 74 -22.82 1.58 8.44
CA PRO A 74 -23.90 0.70 8.01
C PRO A 74 -25.13 1.17 8.79
N GLY A 75 -26.08 1.79 8.08
CA GLY A 75 -27.33 2.19 8.68
C GLY A 75 -27.88 0.99 9.43
N ARG A 76 -28.36 1.18 10.65
CA ARG A 76 -29.10 0.11 11.35
C ARG A 76 -30.08 -0.45 10.34
N VAL A 77 -29.85 -1.70 9.93
CA VAL A 77 -30.86 -2.46 9.23
C VAL A 77 -32.00 -2.51 10.24
N GLN A 78 -33.03 -1.69 10.03
CA GLN A 78 -34.28 -1.90 10.73
C GLN A 78 -34.69 -3.30 10.32
N ALA A 79 -34.55 -4.24 11.25
CA ALA A 79 -35.00 -5.60 11.03
C ALA A 79 -36.45 -5.50 10.53
N PRO A 80 -36.78 -6.03 9.35
CA PRO A 80 -38.16 -6.05 8.91
C PRO A 80 -38.95 -6.72 10.04
N ALA A 81 -39.97 -6.01 10.53
CA ALA A 81 -40.85 -6.51 11.58
C ALA A 81 -41.21 -7.95 11.23
N ALA A 82 -40.86 -8.87 12.13
CA ALA A 82 -40.94 -10.29 11.88
C ALA A 82 -42.35 -10.67 11.41
N LYS A 83 -42.54 -10.84 10.10
CA LYS A 83 -43.56 -11.78 9.62
C LYS A 83 -42.97 -13.14 9.90
N ALA A 84 -43.42 -13.74 11.00
CA ALA A 84 -43.25 -15.14 11.30
C ALA A 84 -43.85 -15.96 10.15
N ALA A 85 -43.09 -16.15 9.09
CA ALA A 85 -43.33 -17.24 8.15
C ALA A 85 -42.83 -18.49 8.86
N ALA A 86 -43.78 -19.25 9.39
CA ALA A 86 -43.57 -20.58 9.93
C ALA A 86 -42.92 -21.45 8.85
N TRP A 87 -41.59 -21.59 8.90
CA TRP A 87 -40.89 -22.65 8.20
C TRP A 87 -41.22 -23.94 8.94
N ARG A 88 -42.20 -24.69 8.41
CA ARG A 88 -42.47 -26.06 8.82
C ARG A 88 -41.19 -26.87 8.64
N LEU A 89 -40.74 -27.49 9.73
CA LEU A 89 -39.74 -28.55 9.74
C LEU A 89 -40.20 -29.68 8.81
N GLY A 90 -39.62 -29.76 7.62
CA GLY A 90 -39.52 -31.00 6.87
C GLY A 90 -38.25 -31.71 7.31
N THR A 91 -38.35 -32.58 8.31
CA THR A 91 -37.28 -33.52 8.67
C THR A 91 -37.14 -34.55 7.55
N HIS A 92 -36.28 -34.27 6.58
CA HIS A 92 -35.75 -35.33 5.71
C HIS A 92 -34.52 -35.92 6.38
N GLU A 93 -34.75 -37.04 7.06
CA GLU A 93 -33.73 -37.97 7.49
C GLU A 93 -33.14 -38.63 6.23
N CYS A 94 -31.92 -38.26 5.84
CA CYS A 94 -31.16 -38.95 4.81
C CYS A 94 -29.89 -39.53 5.44
N ARG A 95 -29.99 -40.82 5.75
CA ARG A 95 -28.89 -41.72 6.10
C ARG A 95 -28.17 -42.11 4.81
N GLY A 96 -26.85 -41.92 4.72
CA GLY A 96 -26.07 -42.38 3.58
C GLY A 96 -24.60 -41.92 3.53
N GLU A 97 -23.75 -42.65 4.27
CA GLU A 97 -22.37 -43.11 3.98
C GLU A 97 -21.24 -42.16 3.48
N PRO A 98 -19.96 -42.46 3.82
CA PRO A 98 -18.80 -41.60 3.55
C PRO A 98 -18.10 -41.95 2.23
N GLY A 99 -18.00 -40.97 1.33
CA GLY A 99 -17.30 -41.08 0.05
C GLY A 99 -16.11 -40.11 -0.05
N THR A 100 -14.93 -40.68 -0.31
CA THR A 100 -13.62 -40.07 -0.45
C THR A 100 -13.46 -39.19 -1.70
N GLY A 101 -12.66 -38.12 -1.55
CA GLY A 101 -11.81 -37.57 -2.63
C GLY A 101 -12.46 -36.60 -3.61
N HIS A 102 -12.04 -35.33 -3.56
CA HIS A 102 -11.28 -34.69 -4.65
C HIS A 102 -10.96 -33.23 -4.30
N ARG A 103 -9.65 -32.93 -4.24
CA ARG A 103 -9.13 -31.56 -4.26
C ARG A 103 -9.53 -30.91 -5.60
N ARG A 104 -10.27 -29.81 -5.55
CA ARG A 104 -10.30 -28.83 -6.64
C ARG A 104 -9.43 -27.64 -6.25
N ALA A 105 -8.27 -27.60 -6.87
CA ALA A 105 -7.48 -26.39 -7.03
C ALA A 105 -8.14 -25.48 -8.08
N GLY A 106 -7.98 -24.17 -7.88
CA GLY A 106 -7.91 -23.20 -8.97
C GLY A 106 -9.20 -22.46 -9.29
N ARG A 107 -9.34 -21.25 -8.71
CA ARG A 107 -9.52 -19.97 -9.42
C ARG A 107 -10.03 -18.91 -8.44
N GLY A 108 -9.14 -18.00 -8.05
CA GLY A 108 -9.44 -16.79 -7.29
C GLY A 108 -8.21 -15.87 -7.29
N ARG A 109 -7.80 -15.40 -8.47
CA ARG A 109 -7.95 -14.00 -8.88
C ARG A 109 -7.21 -13.01 -7.96
N VAL A 110 -5.91 -12.82 -8.22
CA VAL A 110 -5.24 -11.56 -8.63
C VAL A 110 -5.49 -10.25 -7.82
N LEU A 111 -6.36 -10.23 -6.81
CA LEU A 111 -6.71 -9.05 -6.02
C LEU A 111 -5.92 -8.93 -4.70
N ASP A 112 -5.28 -10.00 -4.24
CA ASP A 112 -4.55 -9.98 -2.96
C ASP A 112 -3.16 -9.32 -3.06
N VAL A 113 -2.57 -9.24 -4.25
CA VAL A 113 -1.23 -8.65 -4.42
C VAL A 113 -1.28 -7.12 -4.30
N LEU A 114 -2.36 -6.46 -4.73
CA LEU A 114 -2.54 -5.01 -4.57
C LEU A 114 -2.89 -4.62 -3.12
N ARG A 115 -3.52 -5.51 -2.35
CA ARG A 115 -3.85 -5.27 -0.94
C ARG A 115 -2.64 -5.41 0.00
N ALA A 116 -1.71 -6.30 -0.33
CA ALA A 116 -0.50 -6.51 0.47
C ALA A 116 0.55 -5.39 0.33
N GLY A 117 0.51 -4.61 -0.75
CA GLY A 117 1.42 -3.46 -0.97
C GLY A 117 1.07 -2.23 -0.13
N LEU A 118 -0.23 -1.96 0.08
CA LEU A 118 -0.69 -0.78 0.83
C LEU A 118 -0.44 -0.87 2.35
N SER A 119 -0.52 -2.06 2.93
CA SER A 119 -0.40 -2.26 4.39
C SER A 119 1.04 -2.17 4.92
N ARG A 120 2.06 -2.09 4.06
CA ARG A 120 3.47 -1.91 4.51
C ARG A 120 3.91 -0.45 4.58
N VAL A 121 3.13 0.48 4.04
CA VAL A 121 3.47 1.92 4.02
C VAL A 121 2.61 2.71 4.98
N LEU A 122 1.35 2.30 5.19
CA LEU A 122 0.42 2.95 6.10
C LEU A 122 0.23 2.05 7.33
N GLY A 123 0.59 2.54 8.51
CA GLY A 123 0.12 1.90 9.75
C GLY A 123 -1.41 1.94 9.83
N PRO A 124 -2.05 1.06 10.62
CA PRO A 124 -3.51 1.02 10.77
C PRO A 124 -4.13 2.38 11.19
N ASP A 125 -3.32 3.26 11.78
CA ASP A 125 -3.72 4.59 12.25
C ASP A 125 -3.53 5.72 11.20
N GLY A 126 -3.17 5.39 9.96
CA GLY A 126 -2.90 6.38 8.91
C GLY A 126 -1.62 7.21 9.13
N ARG A 127 -0.68 6.70 9.94
CA ARG A 127 0.58 7.39 10.24
C ARG A 127 1.77 6.77 9.51
N PHE A 128 2.69 7.63 9.06
CA PHE A 128 3.94 7.21 8.42
C PHE A 128 5.01 6.95 9.49
N ARG A 129 5.71 5.81 9.35
CA ARG A 129 6.91 5.48 10.14
C ARG A 129 8.15 5.77 9.30
N ILE A 130 9.06 6.57 9.84
CA ILE A 130 10.39 6.79 9.28
C ILE A 130 11.35 5.91 10.07
N ARG A 131 12.18 5.13 9.37
CA ARG A 131 13.24 4.31 9.94
C ARG A 131 14.48 5.15 10.22
#